data_AF-A0A438GT47-F1
#
_entry.id   AF-A0A438GT47-F1
#
_cell.length_a   1.000
_cell.length_b   1.000
_cell.length_c   1.000
_cell.angle_alpha   90.00
_cell.angle_beta   90.00
_cell.angle_gamma   90.00
#
_symmetry.space_group_name_H-M   'P 1'
#
loop_
_entity.id
_entity.type
_entity.pdbx_description
1 polymer ?
#
loop_
_entity_poly.entity_id
_entity_poly.type
_entity_poly.pdbx_seq_one_letter_code
_entity_poly.pdbx_strand_id
1 'polypeptide(L)'
;MSSNNEGDLVQGAKLFVRIAQNGHSYELDCNESTPVEVVQQLIASVAGINSNDQLLLSLEWKLEPPRQLSAYNLPSDNGEVFVYNKARLQANSPPPEPELVDILEIVEPLLPSSSHNPHLLDDASDPALKALPSYERQFRYHFHRGRAIYSCTVAKYENCQRLWREQGVQERALEIARANLEQFYRMVHQNFVDFMKFYSQQHRIHSDLLMNFGRDIDKLRSCKLHPALQTANRKCLLDFVKEENLRKWMENCSSSHRQFETKVSQFKQMYSDVKRKADDLLSSKTSLHTTNLELMIKEHQRYINEQKSIMQSLSFFCTPSIPLLTDLVS
;
A
#
# COMPACT_ATOMS: atom_id res chain seq x y z
N MET A 1 -5.28 48.98 29.21
CA MET A 1 -4.20 47.99 29.01
C MET A 1 -4.71 46.96 28.04
N SER A 2 -4.19 47.01 26.83
CA SER A 2 -4.56 46.15 25.71
C SER A 2 -3.85 44.81 25.87
N SER A 3 -4.61 43.72 25.97
CA SER A 3 -4.09 42.37 25.90
C SER A 3 -4.27 41.82 24.49
N ASN A 4 -3.17 41.87 23.73
CA ASN A 4 -2.97 41.05 22.54
C ASN A 4 -2.99 39.58 22.96
N ASN A 5 -4.02 38.83 22.57
CA ASN A 5 -3.90 37.39 22.41
C ASN A 5 -3.64 37.15 20.91
N GLU A 6 -2.37 37.29 20.53
CA GLU A 6 -1.88 36.71 19.28
C GLU A 6 -2.02 35.20 19.34
N GLY A 7 -2.47 34.64 18.22
CA GLY A 7 -2.96 33.29 18.10
C GLY A 7 -1.97 32.23 18.55
N ASP A 8 -2.51 31.29 19.29
CA ASP A 8 -2.01 29.93 19.37
C ASP A 8 -2.05 29.36 17.93
N LEU A 9 -0.96 29.55 17.18
CA LEU A 9 -0.73 28.82 15.93
C LEU A 9 -0.54 27.36 16.31
N VAL A 10 -1.66 26.63 16.39
CA VAL A 10 -1.66 25.18 16.42
C VAL A 10 -0.81 24.72 15.23
N GLN A 11 0.35 24.18 15.57
CA GLN A 11 1.30 23.57 14.64
C GLN A 11 0.50 22.66 13.70
N GLY A 12 0.44 23.04 12.42
CA GLY A 12 -0.42 22.39 11.44
C GLY A 12 -0.20 20.88 11.48
N ALA A 13 -1.25 20.13 11.82
CA ALA A 13 -1.14 18.70 11.88
C ALA A 13 -0.73 18.17 10.49
N LYS A 14 0.27 17.28 10.45
CA LYS A 14 0.83 16.75 9.21
C LYS A 14 0.23 15.38 8.93
N LEU A 15 -0.15 15.14 7.68
CA LEU A 15 -0.59 13.83 7.23
C LEU A 15 0.55 13.11 6.52
N PHE A 16 0.93 11.94 7.03
CA PHE A 16 1.94 11.10 6.39
C PHE A 16 1.29 10.22 5.32
N VAL A 17 1.70 10.43 4.07
CA VAL A 17 1.24 9.66 2.93
C VAL A 17 2.35 8.72 2.47
N ARG A 18 2.00 7.46 2.27
CA ARG A 18 2.89 6.37 1.86
C ARG A 18 2.41 5.80 0.53
N ILE A 19 3.26 5.78 -0.48
CA ILE A 19 2.91 5.19 -1.79
C ILE A 19 3.21 3.70 -1.77
N ALA A 20 2.18 2.87 -1.89
CA ALA A 20 2.30 1.42 -1.75
C ALA A 20 3.19 0.79 -2.83
N GLN A 21 3.26 1.39 -4.03
CA GLN A 21 3.98 0.83 -5.17
C GLN A 21 5.50 0.94 -5.04
N ASN A 22 6.04 2.05 -4.53
CA ASN A 22 7.49 2.32 -4.50
C ASN A 22 8.01 2.66 -3.10
N GLY A 23 7.15 2.75 -2.09
CA GLY A 23 7.53 3.07 -0.72
C GLY A 23 7.84 4.55 -0.47
N HIS A 24 7.69 5.42 -1.48
CA HIS A 24 7.90 6.86 -1.32
C HIS A 24 6.93 7.43 -0.30
N SER A 25 7.41 8.46 0.40
CA SER A 25 6.72 9.01 1.56
C SER A 25 6.67 10.53 1.46
N TYR A 26 5.49 11.08 1.72
CA TYR A 26 5.22 12.51 1.61
C TYR A 26 4.55 13.01 2.89
N GLU A 27 4.90 14.21 3.30
CA GLU A 27 4.20 14.95 4.35
C GLU A 27 3.29 15.97 3.69
N LEU A 28 1.99 15.90 3.98
CA LEU A 28 1.00 16.86 3.48
C LEU A 28 0.47 17.71 4.63
N ASP A 29 0.35 19.01 4.40
CA ASP A 29 -0.25 19.96 5.33
C ASP A 29 -1.78 19.87 5.27
N CYS A 30 -2.34 18.95 6.04
CA CYS A 30 -3.79 18.66 6.08
C CYS A 30 -4.27 18.63 7.53
N ASN A 31 -5.42 19.23 7.82
CA ASN A 31 -6.03 19.18 9.16
C ASN A 31 -7.24 18.22 9.20
N GLU A 32 -7.81 18.03 10.39
CA GLU A 32 -8.98 17.15 10.60
C GLU A 32 -10.19 17.49 9.72
N SER A 33 -10.37 18.76 9.38
CA SER A 33 -11.47 19.23 8.53
C SER A 33 -11.23 19.06 7.02
N THR A 34 -10.01 18.63 6.65
CA THR A 34 -9.62 18.50 5.23
C THR A 34 -10.41 17.36 4.58
N PRO A 35 -11.08 17.59 3.43
CA PRO A 35 -11.78 16.54 2.69
C PRO A 35 -10.79 15.55 2.05
N VAL A 36 -11.19 14.28 1.93
CA VAL A 36 -10.39 13.26 1.24
C VAL A 36 -10.07 13.65 -0.21
N GLU A 37 -10.95 14.36 -0.92
CA GLU A 37 -10.70 14.82 -2.29
C GLU A 37 -9.53 15.79 -2.38
N VAL A 38 -9.40 16.69 -1.39
CA VAL A 38 -8.28 17.65 -1.36
C VAL A 38 -6.97 16.90 -1.15
N VAL A 39 -6.98 15.89 -0.27
CA VAL A 39 -5.82 14.99 -0.09
C VAL A 39 -5.49 14.27 -1.40
N GLN A 40 -6.48 13.77 -2.12
CA GLN A 40 -6.26 13.11 -3.41
C GLN A 40 -5.68 14.04 -4.48
N GLN A 41 -6.06 15.32 -4.48
CA GLN A 41 -5.49 16.33 -5.38
C GLN A 41 -4.02 16.63 -5.03
N LEU A 42 -3.71 16.76 -3.73
CA LEU A 42 -2.33 16.94 -3.26
C LEU A 42 -1.45 15.73 -3.60
N ILE A 43 -1.96 14.52 -3.43
CA ILE A 43 -1.25 13.29 -3.84
C ILE A 43 -1.00 13.29 -5.34
N ALA A 44 -1.97 13.72 -6.15
CA ALA A 44 -1.81 13.78 -7.59
C ALA A 44 -0.69 14.75 -8.00
N SER A 45 -0.51 15.87 -7.29
CA SER A 45 0.55 16.84 -7.59
C SER A 45 1.94 16.34 -7.17
N VAL A 46 2.07 15.66 -6.02
CA VAL A 46 3.39 15.23 -5.50
C VAL A 46 3.84 13.86 -5.99
N ALA A 47 2.90 12.93 -6.24
CA ALA A 47 3.19 11.54 -6.62
C ALA A 47 2.76 11.20 -8.06
N GLY A 48 2.10 12.12 -8.77
CA GLY A 48 1.70 11.91 -10.17
C GLY A 48 0.61 10.86 -10.39
N ILE A 49 -0.09 10.43 -9.33
CA ILE A 49 -1.18 9.45 -9.43
C ILE A 49 -2.50 10.19 -9.61
N ASN A 50 -3.24 9.93 -10.69
CA ASN A 50 -4.53 10.58 -10.92
C ASN A 50 -5.53 10.27 -9.78
N SER A 51 -6.26 11.27 -9.28
CA SER A 51 -7.22 11.11 -8.18
C SER A 51 -8.25 10.00 -8.40
N ASN A 52 -8.67 9.74 -9.64
CA ASN A 52 -9.58 8.64 -9.98
C ASN A 52 -8.95 7.25 -9.77
N ASP A 53 -7.64 7.16 -10.00
CA ASP A 53 -6.86 5.94 -9.86
C ASP A 53 -6.35 5.72 -8.43
N GLN A 54 -6.58 6.66 -7.52
CA GLN A 54 -6.14 6.54 -6.13
C GLN A 54 -7.14 5.72 -5.29
N LEU A 55 -6.62 4.73 -4.58
CA LEU A 55 -7.27 4.05 -3.46
C LEU A 55 -6.48 4.40 -2.19
N LEU A 56 -7.12 5.08 -1.24
CA LEU A 56 -6.52 5.50 0.02
C LEU A 56 -6.99 4.58 1.14
N LEU A 57 -6.05 3.97 1.86
CA LEU A 57 -6.33 3.15 3.04
C LEU A 57 -5.60 3.72 4.26
N SER A 58 -6.27 3.74 5.40
CA SER A 58 -5.66 3.99 6.71
C SER A 58 -6.14 2.91 7.67
N LEU A 59 -5.20 2.17 8.25
CA LEU A 59 -5.51 0.93 8.97
C LEU A 59 -6.35 -0.01 8.08
N GLU A 60 -7.51 -0.44 8.55
CA GLU A 60 -8.45 -1.30 7.80
C GLU A 60 -9.50 -0.50 7.00
N TRP A 61 -9.46 0.83 7.06
CA TRP A 61 -10.50 1.69 6.51
C TRP A 61 -10.12 2.27 5.16
N LYS A 62 -11.08 2.22 4.23
CA LYS A 62 -11.01 2.97 2.97
C LYS A 62 -11.46 4.41 3.21
N LEU A 63 -10.62 5.35 2.80
CA LEU A 63 -10.95 6.78 2.81
C LEU A 63 -11.83 7.08 1.59
N GLU A 64 -13.03 7.59 1.85
CA GLU A 64 -14.06 7.82 0.83
C GLU A 64 -14.38 9.33 0.73
N PRO A 65 -14.19 9.94 -0.45
CA PRO A 65 -14.82 11.20 -0.84
C PRO A 65 -16.35 11.22 -0.57
N PRO A 66 -16.97 12.29 -0.01
CA PRO A 66 -16.43 13.57 0.47
C PRO A 66 -16.18 13.66 1.97
N ARG A 67 -15.88 12.54 2.62
CA ARG A 67 -15.67 12.55 4.07
C ARG A 67 -14.42 13.33 4.43
N GLN A 68 -14.44 13.95 5.60
CA GLN A 68 -13.30 14.62 6.18
C GLN A 68 -12.35 13.62 6.85
N LEU A 69 -11.08 14.00 7.01
CA LEU A 69 -10.08 13.19 7.70
C LEU A 69 -10.44 12.89 9.16
N SER A 70 -11.18 13.79 9.83
CA SER A 70 -11.71 13.60 11.18
C SER A 70 -12.56 12.33 11.33
N ALA A 71 -13.30 11.93 10.28
CA ALA A 71 -14.10 10.70 10.28
C ALA A 71 -13.26 9.42 10.41
N TYR A 72 -11.96 9.54 10.19
CA TYR A 72 -10.96 8.47 10.26
C TYR A 72 -9.92 8.69 11.36
N ASN A 73 -10.13 9.68 12.25
CA ASN A 73 -9.16 10.11 13.27
C ASN A 73 -7.79 10.50 12.67
N LEU A 74 -7.83 11.21 11.54
CA LEU A 74 -6.67 11.76 10.85
C LEU A 74 -6.74 13.29 10.78
N PRO A 75 -5.59 13.97 10.74
CA PRO A 75 -4.23 13.48 10.99
C PRO A 75 -4.02 13.10 12.48
N SER A 76 -3.14 12.15 12.76
CA SER A 76 -2.74 11.75 14.11
C SER A 76 -1.25 11.37 14.13
N ASP A 77 -0.60 11.38 15.31
CA ASP A 77 0.86 11.17 15.43
C ASP A 77 1.35 9.87 14.75
N ASN A 78 0.53 8.83 14.76
CA ASN A 78 0.81 7.54 14.11
C ASN A 78 -0.09 7.26 12.90
N GLY A 79 -0.87 8.26 12.46
CA GLY A 79 -1.84 8.15 11.39
C GLY A 79 -1.18 8.24 10.02
N GLU A 80 -0.96 7.09 9.39
CA GLU A 80 -0.47 7.01 8.00
C GLU A 80 -1.62 6.70 7.03
N VAL A 81 -1.51 7.25 5.82
CA VAL A 81 -2.39 6.92 4.68
C VAL A 81 -1.57 6.24 3.59
N PHE A 82 -1.97 5.02 3.25
CA PHE A 82 -1.38 4.25 2.16
C PHE A 82 -2.17 4.46 0.87
N VAL A 83 -1.45 4.77 -0.21
CA VAL A 83 -2.01 5.05 -1.52
C VAL A 83 -1.68 3.92 -2.48
N TYR A 84 -2.72 3.35 -3.09
CA TYR A 84 -2.62 2.33 -4.12
C TYR A 84 -3.11 2.89 -5.45
N ASN A 85 -2.36 2.61 -6.52
CA ASN A 85 -2.75 2.99 -7.88
C ASN A 85 -3.62 1.88 -8.50
N LYS A 86 -4.92 2.11 -8.62
CA LYS A 86 -5.90 1.18 -9.19
C LYS A 86 -5.55 0.74 -10.61
N ALA A 87 -4.95 1.61 -11.42
CA ALA A 87 -4.52 1.25 -12.77
C ALA A 87 -3.44 0.14 -12.77
N ARG A 88 -2.65 0.05 -11.69
CA ARG A 88 -1.63 -0.97 -11.47
C ARG A 88 -2.13 -2.22 -10.74
N LEU A 89 -3.36 -2.22 -10.24
CA LEU A 89 -3.97 -3.40 -9.59
C LEU A 89 -4.68 -4.32 -10.61
N GLN A 90 -4.71 -3.94 -11.89
CA GLN A 90 -5.30 -4.75 -12.94
C GLN A 90 -4.39 -5.92 -13.32
N ALA A 91 -4.98 -7.09 -13.60
CA ALA A 91 -4.24 -8.31 -13.92
C ALA A 91 -3.29 -8.18 -15.12
N ASN A 92 -3.61 -7.30 -16.08
CA ASN A 92 -2.83 -7.07 -17.29
C ASN A 92 -1.99 -5.79 -17.23
N SER A 93 -1.81 -5.19 -16.05
CA SER A 93 -1.01 -3.99 -15.92
C SER A 93 0.48 -4.30 -16.17
N PRO A 94 1.21 -3.42 -16.88
CA PRO A 94 2.64 -3.61 -17.07
C PRO A 94 3.37 -3.48 -15.72
N PRO A 95 4.54 -4.13 -15.56
CA PRO A 95 5.34 -3.99 -14.36
C PRO A 95 5.68 -2.51 -14.08
N PRO A 96 5.92 -2.15 -12.82
CA PRO A 96 6.38 -0.82 -12.47
C PRO A 96 7.73 -0.54 -13.15
N GLU A 97 7.96 0.72 -13.50
CA GLU A 97 9.26 1.13 -14.04
C GLU A 97 10.36 0.91 -12.98
N PRO A 98 11.59 0.54 -13.38
CA PRO A 98 12.69 0.43 -12.44
C PRO A 98 12.96 1.75 -11.73
N GLU A 99 13.20 1.70 -10.41
CA GLU A 99 13.59 2.87 -9.63
C GLU A 99 14.94 3.40 -10.15
N LEU A 100 15.02 4.70 -10.42
CA LEU A 100 16.26 5.35 -10.81
C LEU A 100 17.17 5.49 -9.59
N VAL A 101 18.28 4.75 -9.59
CA VAL A 101 19.32 4.84 -8.57
C VAL A 101 20.51 5.58 -9.16
N ASP A 102 20.88 6.71 -8.55
CA ASP A 102 22.06 7.45 -8.95
C ASP A 102 23.32 6.66 -8.52
N ILE A 103 24.00 6.05 -9.49
CA ILE A 103 25.26 5.33 -9.27
C ILE A 103 26.39 6.26 -9.67
N LEU A 104 27.01 6.91 -8.69
CA LEU A 104 28.21 7.70 -8.91
C LEU A 104 29.32 6.83 -9.51
N GLU A 105 29.74 7.18 -10.72
CA GLU A 105 30.90 6.57 -11.36
C GLU A 105 32.19 7.09 -10.71
N ILE A 106 33.12 6.18 -10.42
CA ILE A 106 34.41 6.54 -9.82
C ILE A 106 35.28 7.11 -10.93
N VAL A 107 35.43 8.43 -10.96
CA VAL A 107 36.41 9.07 -11.85
C VAL A 107 37.81 8.85 -11.27
N GLU A 108 38.64 8.05 -11.96
CA GLU A 108 40.02 7.86 -11.53
C GLU A 108 40.83 9.16 -11.74
N PRO A 109 41.56 9.65 -10.72
CA PRO A 109 42.45 10.79 -10.89
C PRO A 109 43.60 10.44 -11.84
N LEU A 110 44.13 11.44 -12.56
CA LEU A 110 45.29 11.24 -13.42
C LEU A 110 46.51 10.77 -12.61
N LEU A 111 47.32 9.91 -13.24
CA LEU A 111 48.58 9.45 -12.65
C LEU A 111 49.51 10.63 -12.34
N PRO A 112 50.21 10.60 -11.20
CA PRO A 112 51.13 11.67 -10.82
C PRO A 112 52.31 11.72 -11.80
N SER A 113 52.57 12.90 -12.37
CA SER A 113 53.71 13.15 -13.26
C SER A 113 54.33 14.51 -12.95
N SER A 114 55.66 14.60 -12.98
CA SER A 114 56.39 15.86 -12.79
C SER A 114 56.07 16.88 -13.90
N SER A 115 55.77 16.40 -15.11
CA SER A 115 55.39 17.24 -16.26
C SER A 115 54.09 18.02 -16.05
N HIS A 116 53.18 17.51 -15.21
CA HIS A 116 51.89 18.14 -14.95
C HIS A 116 51.91 19.09 -13.75
N ASN A 117 52.91 18.98 -12.87
CA ASN A 117 53.05 19.83 -11.70
C ASN A 117 54.52 19.92 -11.26
N PRO A 118 55.34 20.76 -11.93
CA PRO A 118 56.78 20.84 -11.68
C PRO A 118 57.06 21.48 -10.31
N HIS A 119 58.06 20.94 -9.61
CA HIS A 119 58.47 21.40 -8.28
C HIS A 119 59.95 21.82 -8.30
N LEU A 120 60.31 22.87 -7.56
CA LEU A 120 61.68 23.43 -7.54
C LEU A 120 62.76 22.40 -7.14
N LEU A 121 62.39 21.44 -6.30
CA LEU A 121 63.27 20.35 -5.84
C LEU A 121 63.38 19.17 -6.81
N ASP A 122 62.63 19.14 -7.93
CA ASP A 122 62.75 18.05 -8.91
C ASP A 122 64.16 17.96 -9.53
N ASP A 123 64.87 19.10 -9.58
CA ASP A 123 66.23 19.22 -10.11
C ASP A 123 67.30 19.28 -8.99
N ALA A 124 66.93 19.00 -7.74
CA ALA A 124 67.87 19.00 -6.63
C ALA A 124 68.95 17.91 -6.80
N SER A 125 70.20 18.25 -6.47
CA SER A 125 71.35 17.34 -6.53
C SER A 125 71.30 16.27 -5.43
N ASP A 126 70.67 16.56 -4.29
CA ASP A 126 70.46 15.60 -3.20
C ASP A 126 69.28 14.68 -3.54
N PRO A 127 69.50 13.35 -3.66
CA PRO A 127 68.45 12.38 -3.92
C PRO A 127 67.31 12.41 -2.90
N ALA A 128 67.58 12.72 -1.63
CA ALA A 128 66.56 12.79 -0.59
C ALA A 128 65.62 13.98 -0.81
N LEU A 129 66.18 15.15 -1.14
CA LEU A 129 65.39 16.36 -1.45
C LEU A 129 64.60 16.21 -2.75
N LYS A 130 65.18 15.54 -3.75
CA LYS A 130 64.52 15.22 -5.03
C LYS A 130 63.34 14.25 -4.89
N ALA A 131 63.34 13.41 -3.85
CA ALA A 131 62.26 12.45 -3.62
C ALA A 131 61.00 13.08 -2.99
N LEU A 132 61.14 14.19 -2.25
CA LEU A 132 60.03 14.82 -1.51
C LEU A 132 58.84 15.23 -2.41
N PRO A 133 59.05 15.89 -3.56
CA PRO A 133 57.94 16.25 -4.45
C PRO A 133 57.27 15.02 -5.09
N SER A 134 58.04 13.95 -5.33
CA SER A 134 57.50 12.68 -5.81
C SER A 134 56.56 12.05 -4.77
N TYR A 135 56.97 12.04 -3.51
CA TYR A 135 56.11 11.56 -2.41
C TYR A 135 54.86 12.42 -2.25
N GLU A 136 54.99 13.75 -2.28
CA GLU A 136 53.83 14.65 -2.18
C GLU A 136 52.80 14.39 -3.29
N ARG A 137 53.26 14.27 -4.55
CA ARG A 137 52.38 13.95 -5.69
C ARG A 137 51.67 12.61 -5.50
N GLN A 138 52.39 11.59 -5.02
CA GLN A 138 51.79 10.28 -4.74
C GLN A 138 50.77 10.36 -3.59
N PHE A 139 51.07 11.05 -2.49
CA PHE A 139 50.13 11.23 -1.39
C PHE A 139 48.85 11.95 -1.84
N ARG A 140 48.97 13.04 -2.61
CA ARG A 140 47.82 13.74 -3.18
C ARG A 140 47.01 12.85 -4.12
N TYR A 141 47.67 12.11 -5.02
CA TYR A 141 47.01 11.16 -5.91
C TYR A 141 46.19 10.12 -5.12
N HIS A 142 46.80 9.48 -4.12
CA HIS A 142 46.14 8.47 -3.29
C HIS A 142 45.01 9.08 -2.43
N PHE A 143 45.17 10.29 -1.94
CA PHE A 143 44.12 11.02 -1.23
C PHE A 143 42.91 11.28 -2.15
N HIS A 144 43.13 11.83 -3.35
CA HIS A 144 42.04 12.08 -4.30
C HIS A 144 41.35 10.79 -4.75
N ARG A 145 42.12 9.73 -5.03
CA ARG A 145 41.58 8.43 -5.41
C ARG A 145 40.75 7.81 -4.29
N GLY A 146 41.29 7.81 -3.06
CA GLY A 146 40.56 7.32 -1.90
C GLY A 146 39.30 8.13 -1.62
N ARG A 147 39.33 9.46 -1.82
CA ARG A 147 38.17 10.33 -1.64
C ARG A 147 37.07 10.01 -2.64
N ALA A 148 37.41 9.80 -3.91
CA ALA A 148 36.45 9.40 -4.94
C ALA A 148 35.77 8.06 -4.60
N ILE A 149 36.55 7.05 -4.17
CA ILE A 149 36.02 5.74 -3.74
C ILE A 149 35.13 5.88 -2.51
N TYR A 150 35.57 6.64 -1.50
CA TYR A 150 34.81 6.88 -0.27
C TYR A 150 33.48 7.57 -0.57
N SER A 151 33.48 8.66 -1.35
CA SER A 151 32.27 9.37 -1.75
C SER A 151 31.28 8.48 -2.51
N CYS A 152 31.78 7.66 -3.45
CA CYS A 152 30.94 6.67 -4.16
C CYS A 152 30.35 5.63 -3.19
N THR A 153 31.16 5.14 -2.24
CA THR A 153 30.71 4.14 -1.25
C THR A 153 29.62 4.70 -0.34
N VAL A 154 29.79 5.94 0.15
CA VAL A 154 28.79 6.64 0.98
C VAL A 154 27.47 6.81 0.21
N ALA A 155 27.52 7.30 -1.05
CA ALA A 155 26.32 7.45 -1.86
C ALA A 155 25.59 6.13 -2.10
N LYS A 156 26.32 5.05 -2.41
CA LYS A 156 25.74 3.69 -2.54
C LYS A 156 25.09 3.22 -1.25
N TYR A 157 25.72 3.48 -0.12
CA TYR A 157 25.19 3.10 1.20
C TYR A 157 23.90 3.85 1.55
N GLU A 158 23.87 5.17 1.32
CA GLU A 158 22.68 5.99 1.52
C GLU A 158 21.52 5.53 0.63
N ASN A 159 21.80 5.18 -0.63
CA ASN A 159 20.83 4.59 -1.54
C ASN A 159 20.29 3.24 -1.01
N CYS A 160 21.16 2.34 -0.55
CA CYS A 160 20.73 1.07 0.06
C CYS A 160 19.84 1.29 1.29
N GLN A 161 20.19 2.24 2.16
CA GLN A 161 19.36 2.58 3.33
C GLN A 161 18.00 3.16 2.94
N ARG A 162 17.96 4.02 1.92
CA ARG A 162 16.71 4.59 1.39
C ARG A 162 15.80 3.49 0.84
N LEU A 163 16.32 2.67 -0.07
CA LEU A 163 15.57 1.58 -0.70
C LEU A 163 15.08 0.55 0.33
N TRP A 164 15.88 0.25 1.36
CA TRP A 164 15.46 -0.63 2.45
C TRP A 164 14.28 -0.04 3.25
N ARG A 165 14.33 1.26 3.58
CA ARG A 165 13.22 1.95 4.25
C ARG A 165 11.95 1.95 3.39
N GLU A 166 12.09 2.22 2.10
CA GLU A 166 11.00 2.19 1.11
C GLU A 166 10.39 0.77 0.98
N GLN A 167 11.21 -0.28 0.93
CA GLN A 167 10.73 -1.67 0.99
C GLN A 167 9.93 -1.96 2.26
N GLY A 168 10.37 -1.44 3.41
CA GLY A 168 9.61 -1.57 4.66
C GLY A 168 8.24 -0.87 4.59
N VAL A 169 8.12 0.23 3.85
CA VAL A 169 6.81 0.88 3.58
C VAL A 169 5.94 0.00 2.70
N GLN A 170 6.50 -0.61 1.64
CA GLN A 170 5.76 -1.53 0.76
C GLN A 170 5.27 -2.77 1.51
N GLU A 171 6.08 -3.33 2.41
CA GLU A 171 5.71 -4.46 3.26
C GLU A 171 4.50 -4.10 4.15
N ARG A 172 4.55 -2.95 4.85
CA ARG A 172 3.41 -2.46 5.62
C ARG A 172 2.19 -2.19 4.74
N ALA A 173 2.37 -1.67 3.53
CA ALA A 173 1.25 -1.47 2.59
C ALA A 173 0.57 -2.82 2.27
N LEU A 174 1.32 -3.89 2.05
CA LEU A 174 0.73 -5.22 1.85
C LEU A 174 -0.07 -5.70 3.07
N GLU A 175 0.43 -5.45 4.28
CA GLU A 175 -0.29 -5.77 5.52
C GLU A 175 -1.60 -4.98 5.65
N ILE A 176 -1.57 -3.69 5.36
CA ILE A 176 -2.74 -2.79 5.36
C ILE A 176 -3.77 -3.24 4.31
N ALA A 177 -3.34 -3.54 3.09
CA ALA A 177 -4.23 -4.05 2.04
C ALA A 177 -4.85 -5.40 2.44
N ARG A 178 -4.08 -6.29 3.07
CA ARG A 178 -4.57 -7.58 3.57
C ARG A 178 -5.60 -7.40 4.68
N ALA A 179 -5.34 -6.53 5.65
CA ALA A 179 -6.28 -6.23 6.73
C ALA A 179 -7.59 -5.63 6.20
N ASN A 180 -7.51 -4.70 5.24
CA ASN A 180 -8.68 -4.14 4.58
C ASN A 180 -9.49 -5.22 3.83
N LEU A 181 -8.81 -6.10 3.07
CA LEU A 181 -9.45 -7.21 2.37
C LEU A 181 -10.15 -8.16 3.34
N GLU A 182 -9.50 -8.50 4.46
CA GLU A 182 -10.07 -9.37 5.48
C GLU A 182 -11.33 -8.76 6.10
N GLN A 183 -11.29 -7.48 6.46
CA GLN A 183 -12.46 -6.78 7.01
C GLN A 183 -13.61 -6.72 6.01
N PHE A 184 -13.34 -6.41 4.74
CA PHE A 184 -14.36 -6.39 3.70
C PHE A 184 -14.96 -7.78 3.46
N TYR A 185 -14.11 -8.81 3.43
CA TYR A 185 -14.56 -10.18 3.27
C TYR A 185 -15.43 -10.65 4.44
N ARG A 186 -15.08 -10.30 5.69
CA ARG A 186 -15.93 -10.58 6.87
C ARG A 186 -17.33 -9.98 6.72
N MET A 187 -17.44 -8.74 6.24
CA MET A 187 -18.73 -8.10 5.99
C MET A 187 -19.53 -8.83 4.90
N VAL A 188 -18.90 -9.18 3.78
CA VAL A 188 -19.54 -9.92 2.68
C VAL A 188 -20.00 -11.32 3.15
N HIS A 189 -19.17 -12.01 3.92
CA HIS A 189 -19.48 -13.31 4.52
C HIS A 189 -20.73 -13.23 5.40
N GLN A 190 -20.77 -12.25 6.31
CA GLN A 190 -21.90 -12.06 7.21
C GLN A 190 -23.20 -11.80 6.43
N ASN A 191 -23.17 -10.88 5.45
CA ASN A 191 -24.32 -10.60 4.59
C ASN A 191 -24.80 -11.85 3.83
N PHE A 192 -23.88 -12.68 3.35
CA PHE A 192 -24.23 -13.95 2.69
C PHE A 192 -24.92 -14.92 3.66
N VAL A 193 -24.38 -15.09 4.88
CA VAL A 193 -24.95 -15.97 5.90
C VAL A 193 -26.36 -15.52 6.30
N ASP A 194 -26.54 -14.22 6.53
CA ASP A 194 -27.83 -13.65 6.92
C ASP A 194 -28.87 -13.80 5.81
N PHE A 195 -28.48 -13.51 4.56
CA PHE A 195 -29.32 -13.75 3.39
C PHE A 195 -29.71 -15.22 3.28
N MET A 196 -28.75 -16.14 3.42
CA MET A 196 -29.00 -17.58 3.28
C MET A 196 -29.91 -18.13 4.39
N LYS A 197 -29.80 -17.61 5.61
CA LYS A 197 -30.70 -17.94 6.73
C LYS A 197 -32.13 -17.50 6.42
N PHE A 198 -32.31 -16.24 6.02
CA PHE A 198 -33.62 -15.70 5.66
C PHE A 198 -34.23 -16.44 4.46
N TYR A 199 -33.45 -16.66 3.41
CA TYR A 199 -33.85 -17.42 2.23
C TYR A 199 -34.35 -18.82 2.61
N SER A 200 -33.59 -19.56 3.41
CA SER A 200 -33.93 -20.95 3.74
C SER A 200 -35.26 -21.04 4.48
N GLN A 201 -35.55 -20.08 5.36
CA GLN A 201 -36.83 -20.00 6.07
C GLN A 201 -37.98 -19.69 5.11
N GLN A 202 -37.84 -18.64 4.28
CA GLN A 202 -38.88 -18.24 3.33
C GLN A 202 -39.14 -19.31 2.26
N HIS A 203 -38.07 -19.94 1.77
CA HIS A 203 -38.14 -21.03 0.81
C HIS A 203 -38.96 -22.19 1.36
N ARG A 204 -38.74 -22.58 2.63
CA ARG A 204 -39.47 -23.67 3.27
C ARG A 204 -40.96 -23.36 3.38
N ILE A 205 -41.31 -22.15 3.85
CA ILE A 205 -42.71 -21.71 3.97
C ILE A 205 -43.39 -21.70 2.59
N HIS A 206 -42.74 -21.13 1.57
CA HIS A 206 -43.32 -21.05 0.24
C HIS A 206 -43.44 -22.43 -0.42
N SER A 207 -42.43 -23.28 -0.28
CA SER A 207 -42.45 -24.66 -0.76
C SER A 207 -43.58 -25.46 -0.10
N ASP A 208 -43.77 -25.33 1.21
CA ASP A 208 -44.85 -26.00 1.94
C ASP A 208 -46.23 -25.53 1.46
N LEU A 209 -46.40 -24.22 1.22
CA LEU A 209 -47.66 -23.67 0.69
C LEU A 209 -47.98 -24.23 -0.71
N LEU A 210 -46.98 -24.24 -1.61
CA LEU A 210 -47.15 -24.74 -2.97
C LEU A 210 -47.44 -26.25 -3.00
N MET A 211 -46.75 -27.02 -2.15
CA MET A 211 -46.94 -28.47 -2.06
C MET A 211 -48.31 -28.85 -1.50
N ASN A 212 -48.84 -28.06 -0.55
CA ASN A 212 -50.13 -28.35 0.08
C ASN A 212 -51.34 -27.80 -0.70
N PHE A 213 -51.14 -26.98 -1.73
CA PHE A 213 -52.20 -26.31 -2.48
C PHE A 213 -53.33 -27.26 -2.92
N GLY A 214 -52.99 -28.41 -3.53
CA GLY A 214 -53.99 -29.39 -3.99
C GLY A 214 -54.85 -29.93 -2.84
N ARG A 215 -54.20 -30.31 -1.74
CA ARG A 215 -54.89 -30.79 -0.52
C ARG A 215 -55.81 -29.73 0.07
N ASP A 216 -55.40 -28.46 0.04
CA ASP A 216 -56.19 -27.37 0.60
C ASP A 216 -57.39 -27.01 -0.29
N ILE A 217 -57.28 -27.14 -1.61
CA ILE A 217 -58.43 -27.08 -2.54
C ILE A 217 -59.43 -28.23 -2.26
N ASP A 218 -58.94 -29.45 -2.07
CA ASP A 218 -59.82 -30.59 -1.78
C ASP A 218 -60.52 -30.47 -0.41
N LYS A 219 -59.85 -29.88 0.59
CA LYS A 219 -60.48 -29.51 1.87
C LYS A 219 -61.61 -28.50 1.67
N LEU A 220 -61.38 -27.43 0.91
CA LEU A 220 -62.44 -26.45 0.61
C LEU A 220 -63.64 -27.08 -0.09
N ARG A 221 -63.40 -28.06 -0.98
CA ARG A 221 -64.46 -28.82 -1.67
C ARG A 221 -65.27 -29.71 -0.72
N SER A 222 -64.60 -30.34 0.26
CA SER A 222 -65.24 -31.25 1.22
C SER A 222 -65.97 -30.54 2.36
N CYS A 223 -65.62 -29.29 2.69
CA CYS A 223 -66.32 -28.46 3.67
C CYS A 223 -67.68 -27.99 3.14
N LYS A 224 -68.75 -28.75 3.45
CA LYS A 224 -70.13 -28.40 3.10
C LYS A 224 -70.64 -27.20 3.90
N LEU A 225 -71.46 -26.37 3.26
CA LEU A 225 -72.15 -25.27 3.94
C LEU A 225 -73.26 -25.78 4.84
N HIS A 226 -73.60 -25.00 5.86
CA HIS A 226 -74.79 -25.24 6.67
C HIS A 226 -76.04 -25.32 5.76
N PRO A 227 -76.97 -26.27 5.96
CA PRO A 227 -78.11 -26.49 5.06
C PRO A 227 -78.93 -25.22 4.75
N ALA A 228 -79.13 -24.35 5.75
CA ALA A 228 -79.86 -23.09 5.59
C ALA A 228 -79.17 -22.07 4.65
N LEU A 229 -77.88 -22.25 4.36
CA LEU A 229 -77.08 -21.37 3.50
C LEU A 229 -76.83 -21.98 2.10
N GLN A 230 -77.27 -23.21 1.86
CA GLN A 230 -77.08 -23.88 0.58
C GLN A 230 -78.05 -23.33 -0.46
N THR A 231 -77.55 -23.16 -1.68
CA THR A 231 -78.35 -22.77 -2.86
C THR A 231 -78.01 -23.69 -4.01
N ALA A 232 -78.72 -23.58 -5.15
CA ALA A 232 -78.41 -24.37 -6.35
C ALA A 232 -76.93 -24.27 -6.77
N ASN A 233 -76.32 -23.09 -6.56
CA ASN A 233 -74.97 -22.76 -7.01
C ASN A 233 -73.93 -22.66 -5.88
N ARG A 234 -74.31 -22.90 -4.62
CA ARG A 234 -73.40 -22.81 -3.45
C ARG A 234 -73.68 -23.96 -2.48
N LYS A 235 -72.75 -24.91 -2.41
CA LYS A 235 -72.84 -26.16 -1.64
C LYS A 235 -71.66 -26.35 -0.70
N CYS A 236 -70.48 -25.85 -1.05
CA CYS A 236 -69.25 -25.96 -0.26
C CYS A 236 -68.49 -24.63 -0.19
N LEU A 237 -67.45 -24.57 0.65
CA LEU A 237 -66.63 -23.36 0.79
C LEU A 237 -65.89 -22.99 -0.50
N LEU A 238 -65.54 -23.98 -1.33
CA LEU A 238 -64.87 -23.74 -2.61
C LEU A 238 -65.72 -22.88 -3.57
N ASP A 239 -67.06 -22.98 -3.50
CA ASP A 239 -67.98 -22.23 -4.37
C ASP A 239 -67.93 -20.70 -4.15
N PHE A 240 -67.27 -20.24 -3.09
CA PHE A 240 -67.05 -18.82 -2.79
C PHE A 240 -65.73 -18.28 -3.35
N VAL A 241 -64.91 -19.13 -3.96
CA VAL A 241 -63.58 -18.77 -4.45
C VAL A 241 -63.47 -19.12 -5.93
N LYS A 242 -62.81 -18.26 -6.71
CA LYS A 242 -62.55 -18.52 -8.12
C LYS A 242 -61.39 -19.49 -8.25
N GLU A 243 -61.67 -20.79 -8.31
CA GLU A 243 -60.67 -21.87 -8.37
C GLU A 243 -59.67 -21.67 -9.52
N GLU A 244 -60.15 -21.30 -10.72
CA GLU A 244 -59.33 -20.98 -11.90
C GLU A 244 -58.23 -19.94 -11.57
N ASN A 245 -58.61 -18.87 -10.86
CA ASN A 245 -57.68 -17.81 -10.47
C ASN A 245 -56.65 -18.31 -9.45
N LEU A 246 -57.07 -19.13 -8.49
CA LEU A 246 -56.17 -19.72 -7.49
C LEU A 246 -55.14 -20.64 -8.16
N ARG A 247 -55.57 -21.46 -9.13
CA ARG A 247 -54.68 -22.34 -9.90
C ARG A 247 -53.66 -21.54 -10.70
N LYS A 248 -54.11 -20.48 -11.39
CA LYS A 248 -53.22 -19.56 -12.11
C LYS A 248 -52.22 -18.86 -11.18
N TRP A 249 -52.66 -18.45 -9.98
CA TRP A 249 -51.75 -17.88 -8.97
C TRP A 249 -50.73 -18.90 -8.49
N MET A 250 -51.14 -20.14 -8.22
CA MET A 250 -50.22 -21.22 -7.86
C MET A 250 -49.15 -21.43 -8.93
N GLU A 251 -49.54 -21.52 -10.20
CA GLU A 251 -48.59 -21.71 -11.32
C GLU A 251 -47.59 -20.56 -11.41
N ASN A 252 -48.06 -19.31 -11.31
CA ASN A 252 -47.21 -18.13 -11.28
C ASN A 252 -46.24 -18.14 -10.09
N CYS A 253 -46.74 -18.44 -8.89
CA CYS A 253 -45.93 -18.55 -7.67
C CYS A 253 -44.89 -19.67 -7.78
N SER A 254 -45.27 -20.82 -8.34
CA SER A 254 -44.37 -21.96 -8.55
C SER A 254 -43.26 -21.63 -9.56
N SER A 255 -43.61 -20.96 -10.67
CA SER A 255 -42.64 -20.47 -11.65
C SER A 255 -41.66 -19.48 -11.01
N SER A 256 -42.18 -18.48 -10.28
CA SER A 256 -41.36 -17.49 -9.57
C SER A 256 -40.45 -18.13 -8.51
N HIS A 257 -40.97 -19.09 -7.74
CA HIS A 257 -40.22 -19.85 -6.74
C HIS A 257 -39.00 -20.55 -7.35
N ARG A 258 -39.20 -21.30 -8.45
CA ARG A 258 -38.14 -22.01 -9.17
C ARG A 258 -37.12 -21.06 -9.81
N GLN A 259 -37.58 -19.94 -10.38
CA GLN A 259 -36.68 -18.93 -10.95
C GLN A 259 -35.79 -18.31 -9.87
N PHE A 260 -36.37 -17.98 -8.71
CA PHE A 260 -35.61 -17.43 -7.59
C PHE A 260 -34.62 -18.45 -7.02
N GLU A 261 -35.02 -19.71 -6.86
CA GLU A 261 -34.13 -20.81 -6.45
C GLU A 261 -32.92 -20.95 -7.40
N THR A 262 -33.14 -20.83 -8.71
CA THR A 262 -32.07 -20.84 -9.71
C THR A 262 -31.10 -19.66 -9.50
N LYS A 263 -31.63 -18.46 -9.23
CA LYS A 263 -30.81 -17.26 -8.95
C LYS A 263 -30.01 -17.40 -7.65
N VAL A 264 -30.61 -17.97 -6.60
CA VAL A 264 -29.90 -18.24 -5.33
C VAL A 264 -28.80 -19.27 -5.52
N SER A 265 -29.01 -20.27 -6.37
CA SER A 265 -27.97 -21.25 -6.71
C SER A 265 -26.79 -20.61 -7.46
N GLN A 266 -27.06 -19.71 -8.41
CA GLN A 266 -26.03 -18.90 -9.08
C GLN A 266 -25.26 -18.02 -8.09
N PHE A 267 -25.97 -17.37 -7.17
CA PHE A 267 -25.37 -16.53 -6.13
C PHE A 267 -24.46 -17.34 -5.18
N LYS A 268 -24.89 -18.53 -4.75
CA LYS A 268 -24.06 -19.45 -3.95
C LYS A 268 -22.76 -19.82 -4.66
N GLN A 269 -22.83 -20.10 -5.97
CA GLN A 269 -21.65 -20.44 -6.75
C GLN A 269 -20.67 -19.25 -6.80
N MET A 270 -21.16 -18.06 -7.14
CA MET A 270 -20.35 -16.85 -7.17
C MET A 270 -19.69 -16.56 -5.82
N TYR A 271 -20.44 -16.71 -4.72
CA TYR A 271 -19.90 -16.57 -3.37
C TYR A 271 -18.83 -17.61 -3.04
N SER A 272 -19.03 -18.88 -3.43
CA SER A 272 -18.04 -19.94 -3.26
C SER A 272 -16.72 -19.62 -3.99
N ASP A 273 -16.81 -19.02 -5.18
CA ASP A 273 -15.62 -18.58 -5.92
C ASP A 273 -14.90 -17.42 -5.24
N VAL A 274 -15.64 -16.44 -4.69
CA VAL A 274 -15.07 -15.33 -3.90
C VAL A 274 -14.41 -15.86 -2.63
N LYS A 275 -15.09 -16.74 -1.89
CA LYS A 275 -14.57 -17.38 -0.68
C LYS A 275 -13.25 -18.08 -0.94
N ARG A 276 -13.18 -18.93 -1.97
CA ARG A 276 -11.96 -19.67 -2.33
C ARG A 276 -10.80 -18.72 -2.60
N LYS A 277 -11.02 -17.69 -3.42
CA LYS A 277 -9.98 -16.70 -3.75
C LYS A 277 -9.52 -15.90 -2.52
N ALA A 278 -10.45 -15.53 -1.64
CA ALA A 278 -10.13 -14.84 -0.40
C ALA A 278 -9.29 -15.73 0.53
N ASP A 279 -9.71 -16.99 0.72
CA ASP A 279 -9.00 -17.95 1.56
C ASP A 279 -7.58 -18.23 1.00
N ASP A 280 -7.43 -18.37 -0.31
CA ASP A 280 -6.12 -18.56 -0.97
C ASP A 280 -5.18 -17.37 -0.74
N LEU A 281 -5.68 -16.14 -0.97
CA LEU A 281 -4.89 -14.91 -0.78
C LEU A 281 -4.51 -14.69 0.69
N LEU A 282 -5.46 -14.89 1.60
CA LEU A 282 -5.23 -14.74 3.04
C LEU A 282 -4.35 -15.85 3.63
N SER A 283 -4.24 -17.01 2.97
CA SER A 283 -3.33 -18.08 3.39
C SER A 283 -1.92 -17.90 2.83
N SER A 284 -1.77 -17.16 1.73
CA SER A 284 -0.46 -16.87 1.15
C SER A 284 0.37 -16.00 2.10
N LYS A 285 1.57 -16.47 2.46
CA LYS A 285 2.55 -15.68 3.20
C LYS A 285 3.57 -15.12 2.21
N THR A 286 3.40 -13.88 1.81
CA THR A 286 4.45 -13.12 1.13
C THR A 286 5.51 -12.76 2.16
N SER A 287 6.51 -13.63 2.34
CA SER A 287 7.70 -13.26 3.12
C SER A 287 8.64 -12.46 2.22
N LEU A 288 8.71 -11.15 2.42
CA LEU A 288 9.81 -10.36 1.89
C LEU A 288 11.03 -10.61 2.78
N HIS A 289 12.18 -10.86 2.18
CA HIS A 289 13.41 -11.20 2.90
C HIS A 289 14.15 -9.95 3.41
N THR A 290 13.41 -9.03 4.03
CA THR A 290 13.87 -7.68 4.43
C THR A 290 14.88 -7.73 5.59
N THR A 291 14.80 -8.74 6.46
CA THR A 291 15.68 -8.90 7.64
C THR A 291 17.15 -9.15 7.27
N ASN A 292 17.41 -9.97 6.25
CA ASN A 292 18.79 -10.26 5.83
C ASN A 292 19.43 -9.06 5.14
N LEU A 293 18.64 -8.25 4.41
CA LEU A 293 19.12 -7.02 3.80
C LEU A 293 19.52 -5.98 4.86
N GLU A 294 18.73 -5.85 5.94
CA GLU A 294 19.05 -4.96 7.07
C GLU A 294 20.41 -5.32 7.70
N LEU A 295 20.64 -6.61 7.95
CA LEU A 295 21.91 -7.10 8.51
C LEU A 295 23.08 -6.76 7.58
N MET A 296 22.95 -7.05 6.28
CA MET A 296 24.00 -6.74 5.31
C MET A 296 24.30 -5.25 5.25
N ILE A 297 23.27 -4.38 5.26
CA ILE A 297 23.47 -2.92 5.29
C ILE A 297 24.22 -2.52 6.57
N LYS A 298 23.84 -3.03 7.75
CA LYS A 298 24.52 -2.72 9.01
C LYS A 298 25.98 -3.15 9.01
N GLU A 299 26.30 -4.32 8.46
CA GLU A 299 27.68 -4.80 8.35
C GLU A 299 28.54 -3.89 7.47
N HIS A 300 28.00 -3.37 6.37
CA HIS A 300 28.74 -2.50 5.45
C HIS A 300 29.13 -1.15 6.06
N GLN A 301 28.45 -0.71 7.14
CA GLN A 301 28.84 0.49 7.88
C GLN A 301 30.28 0.41 8.41
N ARG A 302 30.78 -0.79 8.74
CA ARG A 302 32.16 -0.95 9.23
C ARG A 302 33.19 -0.53 8.19
N TYR A 303 32.96 -0.90 6.92
CA TYR A 303 33.88 -0.59 5.83
C TYR A 303 33.90 0.91 5.54
N ILE A 304 32.76 1.59 5.67
CA ILE A 304 32.69 3.05 5.56
C ILE A 304 33.52 3.72 6.67
N ASN A 305 33.45 3.19 7.89
CA ASN A 305 34.24 3.70 9.01
C ASN A 305 35.75 3.49 8.79
N GLU A 306 36.15 2.32 8.27
CA GLU A 306 37.53 2.04 7.88
C GLU A 306 38.02 2.98 6.77
N GLN A 307 37.25 3.15 5.69
CA GLN A 307 37.57 4.08 4.61
C GLN A 307 37.69 5.53 5.11
N LYS A 308 36.80 5.94 6.02
CA LYS A 308 36.87 7.26 6.68
C LYS A 308 38.16 7.45 7.48
N SER A 309 38.58 6.43 8.23
CA SER A 309 39.85 6.44 8.97
C SER A 309 41.07 6.55 8.04
N ILE A 310 41.09 5.78 6.95
CA ILE A 310 42.12 5.86 5.90
C ILE A 310 42.17 7.27 5.31
N MET A 311 41.01 7.87 5.04
CA MET A 311 40.91 9.22 4.50
C MET A 311 41.41 10.30 5.44
N GLN A 312 41.11 10.20 6.73
CA GLN A 312 41.64 11.10 7.76
C GLN A 312 43.17 10.98 7.88
N SER A 313 43.69 9.76 7.78
CA SER A 313 45.13 9.50 7.80
C SER A 313 45.82 10.12 6.58
N LEU A 314 45.27 9.94 5.37
CA LEU A 314 45.82 10.53 4.15
C LEU A 314 45.66 12.05 4.11
N SER A 315 44.60 12.61 4.69
CA SER A 315 44.42 14.06 4.76
C SER A 315 45.47 14.73 5.64
N PHE A 316 45.93 14.06 6.71
CA PHE A 316 46.99 14.59 7.58
C PHE A 316 48.30 14.82 6.83
N PHE A 317 48.63 13.95 5.87
CA PHE A 317 49.82 14.09 5.01
C PHE A 317 49.63 15.06 3.84
N CYS A 318 48.39 15.47 3.55
CA CYS A 318 48.06 16.47 2.52
C CYS A 318 47.80 17.88 3.09
N THR A 319 47.45 18.00 4.37
CA THR A 319 47.53 19.26 5.10
C THR A 319 48.99 19.68 5.21
N PRO A 320 49.33 20.98 5.13
CA PRO A 320 50.71 21.44 5.14
C PRO A 320 51.34 21.28 6.53
N SER A 321 51.60 20.03 6.91
CA SER A 321 52.57 19.63 7.94
C SER A 321 53.95 19.47 7.30
N ILE A 322 54.23 20.30 6.29
CA ILE A 322 55.57 20.53 5.77
C ILE A 322 56.08 21.91 6.29
N PRO A 323 56.25 22.15 7.60
CA PRO A 323 57.21 23.17 8.04
C PRO A 323 58.65 22.79 7.63
N LEU A 324 58.90 21.52 7.34
CA LEU A 324 60.25 21.00 7.08
C LEU A 324 60.84 21.39 5.71
N LEU A 325 60.05 21.83 4.72
CA LEU A 325 60.59 22.25 3.41
C LEU A 325 60.83 23.75 3.29
N THR A 326 60.13 24.58 4.08
CA THR A 326 60.38 26.02 4.09
C THR A 326 61.61 26.39 4.94
N ASP A 327 61.91 25.61 5.98
CA ASP A 327 63.04 25.89 6.88
C ASP A 327 64.38 25.30 6.41
N LEU A 328 64.38 24.41 5.40
CA LEU A 328 65.60 23.83 4.81
C LEU A 328 66.17 24.62 3.61
N VAL A 329 65.50 25.71 3.20
CA VAL A 329 65.90 26.57 2.07
C VAL A 329 66.22 28.01 2.53
N SER A 330 66.40 28.25 3.84
CA SER A 330 66.84 29.54 4.38
C SER A 330 68.32 29.56 4.73
#